data_AF-A6ZS78-F1
#
_entry.id   AF-A6ZS78-F1
#
_cell.length_a   1.000
_cell.length_b   1.000
_cell.length_c   1.000
_cell.angle_alpha   90.00
_cell.angle_beta   90.00
_cell.angle_gamma   90.00
#
_symmetry.space_group_name_H-M   'P 1'
#
loop_
_entity.id
_entity.type
_entity.pdbx_description
1 polymer ?
#
loop_
_entity_poly.entity_id
_entity_poly.type
_entity_poly.pdbx_seq_one_letter_code
_entity_poly.pdbx_strand_id
1 'polypeptide(L)'
;MSGMIENGLQLSDNAKTLHSQMMSKGIGALFTQQELQKQMGIGSLTDLMSIVQELLDKNLIKLVKQNDELKFQGVLESEAQKKATMSAEEALVYSYIEASGREGIWSKTIKARTNLHQHVVLKCLKSLESQRYVKSVKSVKFPTRKIYMLYSLQPSVEITGGPWFTDGELDIEFINSLLTIVWRFISENTFPNGFKNFENGPKKNVFYAPNVKNYSTTQEILEFITAAQVANVELTPSNIRSLCEVLVYDDKLEKVTHDCYRVTLESILQMNQGEGEPEAGNKALEDEEEFSIFNYFKMFPASKHDKEVVYFDEWTI
;
A
#
# COMPACT_ATOMS: atom_id res chain seq x y z
N MET A 1 -7.88 -0.49 43.80
CA MET A 1 -7.96 0.98 43.66
C MET A 1 -8.59 1.30 42.31
N SER A 2 -9.91 1.13 42.21
CA SER A 2 -10.69 1.48 41.02
C SER A 2 -11.28 2.85 41.30
N GLY A 3 -10.58 3.90 40.87
CA GLY A 3 -10.93 5.28 41.14
C GLY A 3 -11.31 5.99 39.85
N MET A 4 -12.52 6.53 39.84
CA MET A 4 -12.95 7.69 39.06
C MET A 4 -13.06 7.52 37.53
N ILE A 5 -14.18 6.93 37.09
CA ILE A 5 -14.86 7.35 35.85
C ILE A 5 -16.36 7.44 36.15
N GLU A 6 -16.75 8.34 37.05
CA GLU A 6 -18.13 8.83 37.13
C GLU A 6 -18.18 10.18 36.42
N ASN A 7 -18.30 10.13 35.10
CA ASN A 7 -18.91 11.18 34.29
C ASN A 7 -19.77 10.49 33.24
N GLY A 8 -20.70 9.66 33.72
CA GLY A 8 -21.76 9.12 32.88
C GLY A 8 -22.62 10.28 32.42
N LEU A 9 -22.77 10.44 31.10
CA LEU A 9 -23.70 11.38 30.50
C LEU A 9 -25.07 11.23 31.20
N GLN A 10 -25.54 12.27 31.89
CA GLN A 10 -26.83 12.27 32.59
C GLN A 10 -27.97 12.22 31.56
N LEU A 11 -28.22 11.06 30.96
CA LEU A 11 -29.29 10.82 29.99
C LEU A 11 -30.58 10.45 30.72
N SER A 12 -31.71 10.97 30.22
CA SER A 12 -33.03 10.44 30.56
C SER A 12 -33.08 8.93 30.32
N ASP A 13 -33.75 8.17 31.18
CA ASP A 13 -33.82 6.70 31.05
C ASP A 13 -34.49 6.28 29.72
N ASN A 14 -35.37 7.12 29.18
CA ASN A 14 -35.98 6.96 27.86
C ASN A 14 -34.96 7.19 26.72
N ALA A 15 -34.00 8.11 26.91
CA ALA A 15 -32.93 8.36 25.95
C ALA A 15 -31.93 7.20 25.90
N LYS A 16 -31.60 6.60 27.05
CA LYS A 16 -30.72 5.42 27.13
C LYS A 16 -31.35 4.19 26.49
N THR A 17 -32.64 3.96 26.72
CA THR A 17 -33.37 2.85 26.11
C THR A 17 -33.49 3.00 24.59
N LEU A 18 -33.72 4.23 24.10
CA LEU A 18 -33.70 4.49 22.66
C LEU A 18 -32.32 4.22 22.06
N HIS A 19 -31.26 4.74 22.68
CA HIS A 19 -29.89 4.54 22.19
C HIS A 19 -29.50 3.06 22.16
N SER A 20 -29.80 2.30 23.22
CA SER A 20 -29.50 0.87 23.27
C SER A 20 -30.28 0.06 22.22
N GLN A 21 -31.54 0.42 21.95
CA GLN A 21 -32.33 -0.17 20.88
C GLN A 21 -31.75 0.15 19.49
N MET A 22 -31.32 1.39 19.25
CA MET A 22 -30.66 1.77 18.00
C MET A 22 -29.36 0.98 17.78
N MET A 23 -28.58 0.74 18.85
CA MET A 23 -27.35 -0.06 18.78
C MET A 23 -27.63 -1.56 18.56
N SER A 24 -28.71 -2.10 19.13
CA SER A 24 -29.07 -3.52 19.02
C SER A 24 -29.45 -3.95 17.59
N LYS A 25 -29.94 -3.02 16.77
CA LYS A 25 -30.39 -3.31 15.39
C LYS A 25 -29.26 -3.30 14.36
N GLY A 26 -28.08 -2.77 14.72
CA GLY A 26 -26.87 -2.79 13.89
C GLY A 26 -26.07 -1.47 13.94
N ILE A 27 -24.75 -1.58 13.87
CA ILE A 27 -23.82 -0.44 13.84
C ILE A 27 -24.04 0.33 12.54
N GLY A 28 -24.60 1.54 12.64
CA GLY A 28 -24.89 2.39 11.49
C GLY A 28 -26.25 2.15 10.82
N ALA A 29 -27.18 1.44 11.46
CA ALA A 29 -28.55 1.33 10.97
C ALA A 29 -29.21 2.73 10.88
N LEU A 30 -29.85 2.99 9.74
CA LEU A 30 -30.57 4.23 9.47
C LEU A 30 -32.03 4.03 9.85
N PHE A 31 -32.51 4.83 10.79
CA PHE A 31 -33.89 4.75 11.28
C PHE A 31 -34.72 5.92 10.75
N THR A 32 -35.93 5.65 10.28
CA THR A 32 -36.91 6.70 9.99
C THR A 32 -37.64 7.11 11.25
N GLN A 33 -38.28 8.28 11.23
CA GLN A 33 -39.09 8.76 12.36
C GLN A 33 -40.21 7.78 12.75
N GLN A 34 -40.84 7.13 11.77
CA GLN A 34 -41.91 6.16 11.98
C GLN A 34 -41.39 4.84 12.60
N GLU A 35 -40.20 4.41 12.20
CA GLU A 35 -39.53 3.24 12.78
C GLU A 35 -39.20 3.49 14.26
N LEU A 36 -38.67 4.67 14.56
CA LEU A 36 -38.34 5.11 15.93
C LEU A 36 -39.56 5.14 16.84
N GLN A 37 -40.69 5.65 16.33
CA GLN A 37 -41.97 5.64 17.05
C GLN A 37 -42.47 4.23 17.34
N LYS A 38 -42.39 3.34 16.34
CA LYS A 38 -42.85 1.96 16.48
C LYS A 38 -42.01 1.16 17.47
N GLN A 39 -40.71 1.44 17.56
CA GLN A 39 -39.79 0.75 18.47
C GLN A 39 -39.95 1.21 19.93
N MET A 40 -40.18 2.50 20.17
CA MET A 40 -40.34 3.01 21.54
C MET A 40 -41.74 2.80 22.13
N GLY A 41 -42.76 2.57 21.29
CA GLY A 41 -44.15 2.43 21.77
C GLY A 41 -44.69 3.70 22.44
N ILE A 42 -44.09 4.86 22.15
CA ILE A 42 -44.49 6.16 22.70
C ILE A 42 -45.57 6.77 21.82
N GLY A 43 -46.72 7.10 22.42
CA GLY A 43 -47.87 7.70 21.72
C GLY A 43 -47.75 9.21 21.43
N SER A 44 -46.80 9.91 22.07
CA SER A 44 -46.59 11.35 21.94
C SER A 44 -45.36 11.68 21.07
N LEU A 45 -45.63 12.24 19.89
CA LEU A 45 -44.61 12.67 18.92
C LEU A 45 -43.71 13.79 19.48
N THR A 46 -44.24 14.59 20.40
CA THR A 46 -43.55 15.68 21.11
C THR A 46 -42.48 15.17 22.07
N ASP A 47 -42.76 14.08 22.79
CA ASP A 47 -41.83 13.53 23.78
C ASP A 47 -40.70 12.77 23.08
N LEU A 48 -40.99 12.10 21.96
CA LEU A 48 -39.95 11.52 21.12
C LEU A 48 -39.05 12.62 20.54
N MET A 49 -39.61 13.75 20.12
CA MET A 49 -38.82 14.85 19.56
C MET A 49 -37.93 15.52 20.61
N SER A 50 -38.39 15.67 21.85
CA SER A 50 -37.56 16.18 22.94
C SER A 50 -36.45 15.20 23.35
N ILE A 51 -36.73 13.88 23.37
CA ILE A 51 -35.72 12.84 23.61
C ILE A 51 -34.68 12.82 22.48
N VAL A 52 -35.12 12.90 21.22
CA VAL A 52 -34.23 12.97 20.06
C VAL A 52 -33.37 14.22 20.10
N GLN A 53 -33.94 15.37 20.49
CA GLN A 53 -33.19 16.60 20.66
C GLN A 53 -32.14 16.48 21.80
N GLU A 54 -32.49 15.86 22.93
CA GLU A 54 -31.54 15.59 24.02
C GLU A 54 -30.40 14.66 23.57
N LEU A 55 -30.70 13.66 22.73
CA LEU A 55 -29.72 12.76 22.14
C LEU A 55 -28.84 13.45 21.08
N LEU A 56 -29.39 14.41 20.34
CA LEU A 56 -28.65 15.26 19.39
C LEU A 56 -27.71 16.21 20.13
N ASP A 57 -28.17 16.86 21.19
CA ASP A 57 -27.37 17.77 22.01
C ASP A 57 -26.17 17.04 22.64
N LYS A 58 -26.35 15.75 22.96
CA LYS A 58 -25.28 14.87 23.47
C LYS A 58 -24.47 14.16 22.38
N ASN A 59 -24.70 14.47 21.10
CA ASN A 59 -24.02 13.88 19.93
C ASN A 59 -24.17 12.34 19.80
N LEU A 60 -25.18 11.74 20.42
CA LEU A 60 -25.45 10.29 20.39
C LEU A 60 -26.23 9.87 19.15
N ILE A 61 -26.82 10.83 18.43
CA ILE A 61 -27.51 10.61 17.15
C ILE A 61 -26.93 11.57 16.11
N LYS A 62 -26.72 11.08 14.89
CA LYS A 62 -26.46 11.91 13.70
C LYS A 62 -27.71 11.95 12.83
N LEU A 63 -28.05 13.13 12.33
CA LEU A 63 -29.07 13.32 11.31
C LEU A 63 -28.42 13.16 9.93
N VAL A 64 -28.90 12.19 9.16
CA VAL A 64 -28.48 11.97 7.77
C VAL A 64 -29.70 12.15 6.88
N LYS A 65 -29.64 13.11 5.95
CA LYS A 65 -30.69 13.29 4.94
C LYS A 65 -30.39 12.36 3.76
N GLN A 66 -31.27 11.39 3.50
CA GLN A 66 -31.14 10.46 2.37
C GLN A 66 -32.47 10.44 1.62
N ASN A 67 -32.46 10.76 0.31
CA ASN A 67 -33.65 10.77 -0.54
C ASN A 67 -34.80 11.62 0.00
N ASP A 68 -34.50 12.86 0.42
CA ASP A 68 -35.45 13.79 1.06
C ASP A 68 -36.04 13.38 2.42
N GLU A 69 -35.71 12.19 2.93
CA GLU A 69 -36.12 11.73 4.25
C GLU A 69 -35.01 11.93 5.30
N LEU A 70 -35.40 12.40 6.48
CA LEU A 70 -34.54 12.49 7.66
C LEU A 70 -34.37 11.10 8.26
N LYS A 71 -33.13 10.61 8.26
CA LYS A 71 -32.75 9.35 8.88
C LYS A 71 -31.85 9.61 10.08
N PHE A 72 -32.08 8.86 11.15
CA PHE A 72 -31.32 8.93 12.39
C PHE A 72 -30.32 7.79 12.41
N GLN A 73 -29.05 8.11 12.63
CA GLN A 73 -27.99 7.13 12.81
C GLN A 73 -27.53 7.15 14.27
N GLY A 74 -27.57 5.98 14.92
CA GLY A 74 -27.01 5.81 16.26
C GLY A 74 -25.48 5.93 16.21
N VAL A 75 -24.93 6.84 17.00
CA VAL A 75 -23.49 7.03 17.18
C VAL A 75 -23.06 6.29 18.44
N LEU A 76 -21.90 5.65 18.42
CA LEU A 76 -21.37 4.96 19.60
C LEU A 76 -21.16 5.98 20.74
N GLU A 77 -21.42 5.58 21.99
CA GLU A 77 -21.18 6.44 23.15
C GLU A 77 -19.72 6.96 23.19
N SER A 78 -18.78 6.10 22.79
CA SER A 78 -17.37 6.47 22.65
C SER A 78 -17.11 7.51 21.55
N GLU A 79 -17.92 7.56 20.49
CA GLU A 79 -17.82 8.60 19.45
C GLU A 79 -18.50 9.91 19.88
N ALA A 80 -19.62 9.79 20.60
CA ALA A 80 -20.32 10.93 21.19
C ALA A 80 -19.47 11.64 22.25
N GLN A 81 -18.79 10.89 23.13
CA GLN A 81 -17.86 11.44 24.11
C GLN A 81 -16.68 12.14 23.46
N LYS A 82 -16.11 11.57 22.38
CA LYS A 82 -15.02 12.21 21.61
C LYS A 82 -15.47 13.56 21.03
N LYS A 83 -16.70 13.63 20.52
CA LYS A 83 -17.26 14.89 19.98
C LYS A 83 -17.68 15.87 21.07
N ALA A 84 -18.09 15.40 22.24
CA ALA A 84 -18.46 16.23 23.38
C ALA A 84 -17.25 16.94 24.03
N THR A 85 -16.07 16.32 24.00
CA THR A 85 -14.82 16.96 24.46
C THR A 85 -14.24 17.97 23.47
N MET A 86 -14.73 18.01 22.23
CA MET A 86 -14.21 18.90 21.18
C MET A 86 -14.86 20.27 21.22
N SER A 87 -14.08 21.29 20.86
CA SER A 87 -14.63 22.61 20.50
C SER A 87 -15.49 22.52 19.23
N ALA A 88 -16.46 23.43 19.05
CA ALA A 88 -17.29 23.51 17.84
C ALA A 88 -16.46 23.59 16.54
N GLU A 89 -15.33 24.30 16.58
CA GLU A 89 -14.39 24.42 15.45
C GLU A 89 -13.67 23.09 15.17
N GLU A 90 -13.28 22.37 16.22
CA GLU A 90 -12.61 21.07 16.13
C GLU A 90 -13.57 19.99 15.62
N ALA A 91 -14.82 19.99 16.10
CA ALA A 91 -15.86 19.09 15.64
C ALA A 91 -16.17 19.27 14.14
N LEU A 92 -16.17 20.53 13.66
CA LEU A 92 -16.33 20.83 12.25
C LEU A 92 -15.18 20.26 11.40
N VAL A 93 -13.93 20.55 11.80
CA VAL A 93 -12.72 20.03 11.13
C VAL A 93 -12.71 18.49 11.14
N TYR A 94 -13.05 17.88 12.27
CA TYR A 94 -13.14 16.43 12.42
C TYR A 94 -14.17 15.83 11.47
N SER A 95 -15.36 16.44 11.31
CA SER A 95 -16.38 15.94 10.38
C SER A 95 -15.91 15.94 8.91
N TYR A 96 -15.11 16.94 8.51
CA TYR A 96 -14.55 16.99 7.16
C TYR A 96 -13.45 15.94 6.94
N ILE A 97 -12.70 15.59 7.98
CA ILE A 97 -11.72 14.49 7.95
C ILE A 97 -12.43 13.13 7.97
N GLU A 98 -13.53 13.01 8.71
CA GLU A 98 -14.38 11.81 8.72
C GLU A 98 -14.98 11.57 7.32
N ALA A 99 -15.43 12.63 6.65
CA ALA A 99 -15.98 12.56 5.31
C ALA A 99 -14.95 12.22 4.21
N SER A 100 -13.65 12.46 4.43
CA SER A 100 -12.60 12.14 3.43
C SER A 100 -12.15 10.67 3.47
N GLY A 101 -12.49 9.93 4.53
CA GLY A 101 -12.29 8.49 4.60
C GLY A 101 -10.82 8.07 4.41
N ARG A 102 -10.58 7.15 3.46
CA ARG A 102 -9.27 6.52 3.23
C ARG A 102 -8.29 7.39 2.42
N GLU A 103 -8.79 8.40 1.72
CA GLU A 103 -7.94 9.33 0.96
C GLU A 103 -7.37 10.45 1.84
N GLY A 104 -7.95 10.65 3.02
CA GLY A 104 -7.58 11.76 3.88
C GLY A 104 -7.84 13.13 3.21
N ILE A 105 -7.47 14.19 3.89
CA ILE A 105 -7.69 15.56 3.43
C ILE A 105 -6.46 16.44 3.63
N TRP A 106 -6.15 17.24 2.61
CA TRP A 106 -5.04 18.19 2.66
C TRP A 106 -5.39 19.41 3.52
N SER A 107 -4.44 19.89 4.32
CA SER A 107 -4.63 21.04 5.22
C SER A 107 -5.17 22.30 4.53
N LYS A 108 -4.74 22.60 3.29
CA LYS A 108 -5.29 23.75 2.54
C LYS A 108 -6.74 23.53 2.11
N THR A 109 -7.12 22.30 1.78
CA THR A 109 -8.49 21.93 1.45
C THR A 109 -9.40 22.05 2.67
N ILE A 110 -8.92 21.67 3.86
CA ILE A 110 -9.66 21.89 5.12
C ILE A 110 -9.95 23.37 5.30
N LYS A 111 -8.92 24.23 5.18
CA LYS A 111 -9.08 25.69 5.29
C LYS A 111 -10.11 26.24 4.31
N ALA A 112 -10.05 25.81 3.04
CA ALA A 112 -10.98 26.26 2.00
C ALA A 112 -12.43 25.84 2.26
N ARG A 113 -12.65 24.69 2.92
CA ARG A 113 -14.00 24.20 3.24
C ARG A 113 -14.56 24.76 4.54
N THR A 114 -13.72 24.95 5.55
CA THR A 114 -14.16 25.45 6.86
C THR A 114 -14.27 26.97 6.90
N ASN A 115 -13.66 27.70 5.94
CA ASN A 115 -13.55 29.16 5.95
C ASN A 115 -12.97 29.74 7.26
N LEU A 116 -12.22 28.93 8.00
CA LEU A 116 -11.57 29.34 9.24
C LEU A 116 -10.19 29.95 8.97
N HIS A 117 -9.72 30.77 9.91
CA HIS A 117 -8.38 31.33 9.85
C HIS A 117 -7.31 30.22 9.95
N GLN A 118 -6.21 30.36 9.19
CA GLN A 118 -5.14 29.35 9.10
C GLN A 118 -4.62 28.91 10.47
N HIS A 119 -4.45 29.87 11.38
CA HIS A 119 -3.90 29.62 12.72
C HIS A 119 -4.85 28.81 13.60
N VAL A 120 -6.17 28.97 13.42
CA VAL A 120 -7.20 28.21 14.13
C VAL A 120 -7.20 26.77 13.64
N VAL A 121 -7.20 26.55 12.31
CA VAL A 121 -7.15 25.20 11.72
C VAL A 121 -5.91 24.44 12.19
N LEU A 122 -4.75 25.08 12.23
CA LEU A 122 -3.51 24.45 12.72
C LEU A 122 -3.58 24.11 14.21
N LYS A 123 -4.22 24.95 15.05
CA LYS A 123 -4.42 24.67 16.47
C LYS A 123 -5.36 23.48 16.67
N CYS A 124 -6.48 23.43 15.95
CA CYS A 124 -7.42 22.31 15.97
C CYS A 124 -6.74 21.01 15.52
N LEU A 125 -5.99 21.03 14.41
CA LEU A 125 -5.28 19.83 13.94
C LEU A 125 -4.27 19.31 14.97
N LYS A 126 -3.49 20.18 15.62
CA LYS A 126 -2.56 19.78 16.68
C LYS A 126 -3.27 19.20 17.91
N SER A 127 -4.40 19.79 18.30
CA SER A 127 -5.23 19.29 19.41
C SER A 127 -5.79 17.90 19.09
N LEU A 128 -6.34 17.71 17.89
CA LEU A 128 -6.87 16.44 17.40
C LEU A 128 -5.79 15.36 17.22
N GLU A 129 -4.57 15.75 16.86
CA GLU A 129 -3.40 14.87 16.76
C GLU A 129 -2.90 14.46 18.16
N SER A 130 -2.85 15.40 19.12
CA SER A 130 -2.51 15.12 20.53
C SER A 130 -3.46 14.10 21.17
N GLN A 131 -4.75 14.21 20.87
CA GLN A 131 -5.80 13.30 21.35
C GLN A 131 -5.85 11.96 20.57
N ARG A 132 -4.96 11.76 19.57
CA ARG A 132 -4.89 10.57 18.70
C ARG A 132 -6.19 10.27 17.94
N TYR A 133 -6.98 11.29 17.62
CA TYR A 133 -8.17 11.12 16.77
C TYR A 133 -7.83 11.20 15.29
N VAL A 134 -6.83 12.03 14.97
CA VAL A 134 -6.34 12.26 13.62
C VAL A 134 -4.85 11.91 13.58
N LYS A 135 -4.39 11.32 12.48
CA LYS A 135 -2.97 11.13 12.19
C LYS A 135 -2.59 11.88 10.92
N SER A 136 -1.37 12.36 10.87
CA SER A 136 -0.76 12.92 9.68
C SER A 136 -0.12 11.80 8.84
N VAL A 137 -0.39 11.80 7.55
CA VAL A 137 0.17 10.82 6.60
C VAL A 137 0.84 11.59 5.46
N LYS A 138 2.07 11.17 5.11
CA LYS A 138 2.78 11.67 3.94
C LYS A 138 2.24 10.97 2.71
N SER A 139 2.01 11.73 1.64
CA SER A 139 1.64 11.15 0.34
C SER A 139 2.88 10.93 -0.50
N VAL A 140 3.00 9.75 -1.11
CA VAL A 140 4.06 9.44 -2.08
C VAL A 140 3.95 10.32 -3.33
N LYS A 141 2.73 10.52 -3.87
CA LYS A 141 2.50 11.36 -5.07
C LYS A 141 2.84 12.83 -4.84
N PHE A 142 2.60 13.33 -3.62
CA PHE A 142 2.76 14.74 -3.29
C PHE A 142 3.43 14.91 -1.91
N PRO A 143 4.76 14.74 -1.81
CA PRO A 143 5.47 14.72 -0.52
C PRO A 143 5.38 16.03 0.26
N THR A 144 5.16 17.17 -0.42
CA THR A 144 5.02 18.48 0.20
C THR A 144 3.63 18.71 0.84
N ARG A 145 2.65 17.85 0.57
CA ARG A 145 1.28 18.00 1.07
C ARG A 145 1.10 17.21 2.37
N LYS A 146 0.76 17.92 3.46
CA LYS A 146 0.36 17.31 4.73
C LYS A 146 -1.10 16.85 4.67
N ILE A 147 -1.29 15.55 4.54
CA ILE A 147 -2.62 14.92 4.51
C ILE A 147 -2.95 14.45 5.93
N TYR A 148 -4.18 14.70 6.35
CA TYR A 148 -4.71 14.26 7.63
C TYR A 148 -5.81 13.22 7.41
N MET A 149 -5.83 12.19 8.24
CA MET A 149 -6.83 11.12 8.19
C MET A 149 -7.18 10.64 9.60
N LEU A 150 -8.30 9.93 9.74
CA LEU A 150 -8.67 9.32 11.01
C LEU A 150 -7.65 8.26 11.46
N TYR A 151 -7.45 8.17 12.77
CA TYR A 151 -6.47 7.24 13.33
C TYR A 151 -6.82 5.77 13.05
N SER A 152 -8.11 5.44 13.15
CA SER A 152 -8.66 4.09 12.92
C SER A 152 -8.63 3.63 11.47
N LEU A 153 -8.51 4.55 10.51
CA LEU A 153 -8.53 4.20 9.09
C LEU A 153 -7.11 3.91 8.58
N GLN A 154 -7.00 2.92 7.69
CA GLN A 154 -5.76 2.67 6.95
C GLN A 154 -5.78 3.47 5.64
N PRO A 155 -4.67 4.15 5.28
CA PRO A 155 -4.59 4.91 4.04
C PRO A 155 -4.72 3.99 2.82
N SER A 156 -5.25 4.52 1.73
CA SER A 156 -5.32 3.80 0.46
C SER A 156 -3.93 3.62 -0.16
N VAL A 157 -3.80 2.58 -0.99
CA VAL A 157 -2.59 2.27 -1.79
C VAL A 157 -2.14 3.47 -2.62
N GLU A 158 -3.07 4.32 -3.07
CA GLU A 158 -2.73 5.51 -3.84
C GLU A 158 -1.92 6.56 -3.07
N ILE A 159 -2.05 6.59 -1.75
CA ILE A 159 -1.38 7.55 -0.87
C ILE A 159 -0.08 6.95 -0.35
N THR A 160 -0.12 5.68 0.05
CA THR A 160 1.05 4.96 0.55
C THR A 160 1.99 4.51 -0.56
N GLY A 161 1.55 4.45 -1.82
CA GLY A 161 2.36 3.95 -2.94
C GLY A 161 2.44 2.42 -3.00
N GLY A 162 1.70 1.70 -2.14
CA GLY A 162 1.73 0.24 -2.07
C GLY A 162 2.86 -0.31 -1.19
N PRO A 163 3.17 -1.61 -1.31
CA PRO A 163 4.09 -2.30 -0.39
C PRO A 163 5.57 -1.95 -0.61
N TRP A 164 5.88 -1.19 -1.65
CA TRP A 164 7.24 -0.81 -2.04
C TRP A 164 7.76 0.44 -1.33
N PHE A 165 6.93 1.08 -0.51
CA PHE A 165 7.26 2.34 0.15
C PHE A 165 7.27 2.19 1.67
N THR A 166 8.34 2.68 2.28
CA THR A 166 8.51 2.74 3.73
C THR A 166 8.66 4.21 4.13
N ASP A 167 7.78 4.71 4.99
CA ASP A 167 7.72 6.14 5.44
C ASP A 167 7.74 7.21 4.32
N GLY A 168 7.24 6.86 3.14
CA GLY A 168 7.12 7.77 1.98
C GLY A 168 8.35 7.78 1.07
N GLU A 169 9.33 6.92 1.30
CA GLU A 169 10.46 6.67 0.39
C GLU A 169 10.34 5.27 -0.21
N LEU A 170 10.79 5.12 -1.45
CA LEU A 170 10.79 3.83 -2.15
C LEU A 170 11.96 3.01 -1.62
N ASP A 171 11.65 1.83 -1.09
CA ASP A 171 12.65 0.95 -0.50
C ASP A 171 13.35 0.14 -1.60
N ILE A 172 14.34 0.77 -2.23
CA ILE A 172 15.07 0.20 -3.37
C ILE A 172 15.81 -1.08 -2.95
N GLU A 173 16.37 -1.10 -1.75
CA GLU A 173 17.11 -2.26 -1.23
C GLU A 173 16.21 -3.47 -1.01
N PHE A 174 15.02 -3.26 -0.43
CA PHE A 174 14.02 -4.31 -0.29
C PHE A 174 13.57 -4.83 -1.66
N ILE A 175 13.27 -3.94 -2.61
CA ILE A 175 12.85 -4.32 -3.97
C ILE A 175 13.95 -5.12 -4.67
N ASN A 176 15.21 -4.66 -4.64
CA ASN A 176 16.34 -5.35 -5.26
C ASN A 176 16.60 -6.73 -4.63
N SER A 177 16.46 -6.83 -3.31
CA SER A 177 16.58 -8.10 -2.59
C SER A 177 15.49 -9.07 -3.03
N LEU A 178 14.24 -8.60 -3.12
CA LEU A 178 13.11 -9.40 -3.55
C LEU A 178 13.23 -9.81 -5.03
N LEU A 179 13.67 -8.90 -5.91
CA LEU A 179 13.99 -9.18 -7.31
C LEU A 179 15.00 -10.32 -7.42
N THR A 180 16.07 -10.27 -6.64
CA THR A 180 17.13 -11.30 -6.62
C THR A 180 16.60 -12.65 -6.14
N ILE A 181 15.77 -12.66 -5.09
CA ILE A 181 15.16 -13.88 -4.54
C ILE A 181 14.18 -14.50 -5.56
N VAL A 182 13.32 -13.69 -6.17
CA VAL A 182 12.36 -14.15 -7.18
C VAL A 182 13.10 -14.69 -8.41
N TRP A 183 14.10 -13.96 -8.91
CA TRP A 183 14.92 -14.42 -10.01
C TRP A 183 15.62 -15.75 -9.70
N ARG A 184 16.21 -15.90 -8.51
CA ARG A 184 16.85 -17.14 -8.06
C ARG A 184 15.88 -18.31 -7.97
N PHE A 185 14.67 -18.08 -7.46
CA PHE A 185 13.64 -19.12 -7.40
C PHE A 185 13.22 -19.57 -8.80
N ILE A 186 13.01 -18.64 -9.74
CA ILE A 186 12.62 -18.99 -11.12
C ILE A 186 13.78 -19.68 -11.85
N SER A 187 15.03 -19.32 -11.59
CA SER A 187 16.19 -19.96 -12.23
C SER A 187 16.37 -21.41 -11.78
N GLU A 188 16.16 -21.71 -10.49
CA GLU A 188 16.17 -23.08 -9.95
C GLU A 188 15.07 -23.96 -10.55
N ASN A 189 13.91 -23.38 -10.87
CA ASN A 189 12.81 -24.10 -11.50
C ASN A 189 13.03 -24.26 -13.03
N THR A 190 13.57 -23.23 -13.70
CA THR A 190 13.79 -23.23 -15.15
C THR A 190 14.94 -24.17 -15.55
N PHE A 191 16.03 -24.18 -14.78
CA PHE A 191 17.22 -24.97 -15.04
C PHE A 191 17.56 -25.86 -13.83
N PRO A 192 17.63 -27.20 -14.00
CA PRO A 192 17.94 -28.10 -12.91
C PRO A 192 19.38 -27.85 -12.45
N ASN A 193 19.59 -27.35 -11.23
CA ASN A 193 20.91 -26.94 -10.73
C ASN A 193 21.61 -25.87 -11.61
N GLY A 194 20.86 -24.91 -12.16
CA GLY A 194 21.39 -23.87 -13.06
C GLY A 194 22.66 -23.16 -12.56
N PHE A 195 22.82 -22.99 -11.25
CA PHE A 195 24.02 -22.38 -10.65
C PHE A 195 25.26 -23.28 -10.60
N LYS A 196 25.11 -24.61 -10.55
CA LYS A 196 26.22 -25.58 -10.38
C LYS A 196 26.62 -26.29 -11.68
N ASN A 197 25.85 -26.10 -12.75
CA ASN A 197 26.06 -26.81 -14.02
C ASN A 197 27.25 -26.27 -14.83
N PHE A 198 27.67 -25.02 -14.58
CA PHE A 198 28.71 -24.36 -15.37
C PHE A 198 30.13 -24.50 -14.77
N GLU A 199 30.25 -24.89 -13.50
CA GLU A 199 31.54 -25.08 -12.83
C GLU A 199 32.30 -26.33 -13.31
N ASN A 200 31.63 -27.31 -13.93
CA ASN A 200 32.22 -28.63 -14.23
C ASN A 200 32.01 -29.09 -15.69
N GLY A 201 32.70 -28.40 -16.62
CA GLY A 201 33.07 -28.92 -17.94
C GLY A 201 31.98 -29.00 -19.02
N PRO A 202 32.35 -29.22 -20.30
CA PRO A 202 31.51 -28.89 -21.47
C PRO A 202 30.30 -29.81 -21.72
N LYS A 203 30.01 -30.76 -20.82
CA LYS A 203 29.09 -31.89 -21.11
C LYS A 203 27.97 -32.08 -20.09
N LYS A 204 27.70 -31.12 -19.22
CA LYS A 204 26.59 -31.19 -18.25
C LYS A 204 25.72 -29.93 -18.22
N ASN A 205 25.48 -29.31 -19.37
CA ASN A 205 24.32 -28.43 -19.52
C ASN A 205 23.07 -29.32 -19.57
N VAL A 206 22.61 -29.73 -18.39
CA VAL A 206 21.40 -30.54 -18.25
C VAL A 206 20.22 -29.61 -18.49
N PHE A 207 19.72 -29.61 -19.72
CA PHE A 207 18.45 -28.98 -20.04
C PHE A 207 17.33 -30.00 -19.85
N TYR A 208 16.15 -29.51 -19.45
CA TYR A 208 14.98 -30.35 -19.48
C TYR A 208 14.58 -30.66 -20.93
N ALA A 209 13.96 -31.82 -21.13
CA ALA A 209 13.34 -32.13 -22.42
C ALA A 209 12.20 -31.13 -22.72
N PRO A 210 11.90 -30.82 -24.00
CA PRO A 210 10.92 -29.79 -24.38
C PRO A 210 9.50 -29.97 -23.82
N ASN A 211 9.19 -31.16 -23.31
CA ASN A 211 7.89 -31.53 -22.72
C ASN A 211 7.78 -31.20 -21.22
N VAL A 212 8.88 -30.85 -20.55
CA VAL A 212 8.90 -30.47 -19.14
C VAL A 212 8.54 -28.99 -19.04
N LYS A 213 7.60 -28.67 -18.14
CA LYS A 213 7.26 -27.29 -17.83
C LYS A 213 8.42 -26.66 -17.04
N ASN A 214 9.18 -25.80 -17.69
CA ASN A 214 10.32 -25.08 -17.10
C ASN A 214 9.97 -23.61 -16.79
N TYR A 215 8.71 -23.32 -16.50
CA TYR A 215 8.23 -21.97 -16.16
C TYR A 215 7.60 -21.97 -14.78
N SER A 216 7.71 -20.84 -14.08
CA SER A 216 7.05 -20.60 -12.80
C SER A 216 5.85 -19.68 -12.99
N THR A 217 4.77 -19.95 -12.27
CA THR A 217 3.58 -19.09 -12.26
C THR A 217 3.66 -18.00 -11.20
N THR A 218 2.95 -16.88 -11.40
CA THR A 218 2.86 -15.79 -10.41
C THR A 218 2.34 -16.29 -9.04
N GLN A 219 1.46 -17.30 -9.03
CA GLN A 219 0.90 -17.87 -7.80
C GLN A 219 1.96 -18.66 -7.02
N GLU A 220 2.73 -19.52 -7.69
CA GLU A 220 3.83 -20.27 -7.07
C GLU A 220 4.89 -19.33 -6.50
N ILE A 221 5.21 -18.24 -7.21
CA ILE A 221 6.14 -17.21 -6.72
C ILE A 221 5.59 -16.54 -5.46
N LEU A 222 4.29 -16.22 -5.42
CA LEU A 222 3.65 -15.62 -4.25
C LEU A 222 3.67 -16.56 -3.03
N GLU A 223 3.38 -17.85 -3.25
CA GLU A 223 3.47 -18.88 -2.20
C GLU A 223 4.89 -19.02 -1.66
N PHE A 224 5.89 -19.01 -2.54
CA PHE A 224 7.30 -19.04 -2.15
C PHE A 224 7.70 -17.82 -1.31
N ILE A 225 7.33 -16.60 -1.73
CA ILE A 225 7.63 -15.38 -0.96
C ILE A 225 6.93 -15.40 0.41
N THR A 226 5.70 -15.90 0.45
CA THR A 226 4.93 -16.04 1.70
C THR A 226 5.59 -17.07 2.63
N ALA A 227 6.05 -18.19 2.09
CA ALA A 227 6.76 -19.23 2.85
C ALA A 227 8.12 -18.75 3.38
N ALA A 228 8.83 -17.95 2.60
CA ALA A 228 10.12 -17.37 2.98
C ALA A 228 10.01 -16.22 4.00
N GLN A 229 8.79 -15.72 4.28
CA GLN A 229 8.49 -14.64 5.23
C GLN A 229 9.39 -13.39 5.07
N VAL A 230 9.74 -13.06 3.82
CA VAL A 230 10.68 -11.96 3.52
C VAL A 230 10.00 -10.60 3.64
N ALA A 231 8.68 -10.54 3.43
CA ALA A 231 7.92 -9.29 3.41
C ALA A 231 7.20 -9.03 4.74
N ASN A 232 7.38 -7.83 5.28
CA ASN A 232 6.60 -7.27 6.39
C ASN A 232 5.25 -6.68 5.94
N VAL A 233 5.00 -6.60 4.61
CA VAL A 233 3.78 -6.05 4.02
C VAL A 233 3.00 -7.14 3.27
N GLU A 234 1.67 -7.02 3.27
CA GLU A 234 0.78 -7.87 2.48
C GLU A 234 1.06 -7.70 0.97
N LEU A 235 1.57 -8.74 0.34
CA LEU A 235 1.83 -8.79 -1.10
C LEU A 235 0.62 -9.38 -1.83
N THR A 236 0.21 -8.72 -2.90
CA THR A 236 -0.84 -9.23 -3.81
C THR A 236 -0.20 -9.81 -5.08
N PRO A 237 -0.90 -10.73 -5.79
CA PRO A 237 -0.38 -11.28 -7.05
C PRO A 237 -0.14 -10.20 -8.12
N SER A 238 -0.88 -9.08 -8.06
CA SER A 238 -0.65 -7.93 -8.93
C SER A 238 0.71 -7.27 -8.68
N ASN A 239 1.18 -7.22 -7.44
CA ASN A 239 2.48 -6.64 -7.12
C ASN A 239 3.62 -7.52 -7.62
N ILE A 240 3.48 -8.85 -7.49
CA ILE A 240 4.46 -9.81 -8.01
C ILE A 240 4.55 -9.77 -9.53
N ARG A 241 3.41 -9.60 -10.22
CA ARG A 241 3.39 -9.43 -11.68
C ARG A 241 4.21 -8.22 -12.11
N SER A 242 4.00 -7.06 -11.47
CA SER A 242 4.78 -5.86 -11.76
C SER A 242 6.27 -6.05 -11.48
N LEU A 243 6.63 -6.81 -10.43
CA LEU A 243 8.02 -7.15 -10.14
C LEU A 243 8.65 -8.02 -11.23
N CYS A 244 7.91 -9.02 -11.72
CA CYS A 244 8.36 -9.88 -12.81
C CYS A 244 8.47 -9.11 -14.13
N GLU A 245 7.60 -8.12 -14.37
CA GLU A 245 7.71 -7.24 -15.54
C GLU A 245 9.00 -6.42 -15.53
N VAL A 246 9.44 -5.90 -14.38
CA VAL A 246 10.74 -5.23 -14.25
C VAL A 246 11.88 -6.19 -14.65
N LEU A 247 11.86 -7.42 -14.15
CA LEU A 247 12.87 -8.43 -14.51
C LEU A 247 12.83 -8.83 -16.00
N VAL A 248 11.67 -8.74 -16.65
CA VAL A 248 11.55 -8.94 -18.11
C VAL A 248 12.14 -7.77 -18.87
N TYR A 249 11.97 -6.53 -18.38
CA TYR A 249 12.61 -5.36 -18.99
C TYR A 249 14.12 -5.33 -18.79
N ASP A 250 14.62 -5.89 -17.68
CA ASP A 250 16.05 -6.11 -17.42
C ASP A 250 16.62 -7.31 -18.21
N ASP A 251 15.82 -7.94 -19.08
CA ASP A 251 16.16 -9.13 -19.90
C ASP A 251 16.61 -10.36 -19.09
N LYS A 252 16.30 -10.40 -17.79
CA LYS A 252 16.59 -11.52 -16.90
C LYS A 252 15.54 -12.62 -16.96
N LEU A 253 14.30 -12.23 -17.26
CA LEU A 253 13.16 -13.13 -17.41
C LEU A 253 12.56 -13.01 -18.80
N GLU A 254 12.08 -14.13 -19.31
CA GLU A 254 11.26 -14.21 -20.52
C GLU A 254 9.84 -14.65 -20.15
N LYS A 255 8.85 -14.00 -20.76
CA LYS A 255 7.45 -14.34 -20.58
C LYS A 255 7.03 -15.39 -21.61
N VAL A 256 6.69 -16.60 -21.14
CA VAL A 256 6.27 -17.70 -22.02
C VAL A 256 4.77 -17.60 -22.35
N THR A 257 3.93 -17.43 -21.32
CA THR A 257 2.47 -17.31 -21.45
C THR A 257 1.92 -16.27 -20.45
N HIS A 258 0.59 -16.13 -20.34
CA HIS A 258 0.01 -15.27 -19.30
C HIS A 258 0.42 -15.79 -17.91
N ASP A 259 0.99 -14.90 -17.08
CA ASP A 259 1.45 -15.17 -15.71
C ASP A 259 2.48 -16.31 -15.56
N CYS A 260 3.19 -16.66 -16.63
CA CYS A 260 4.24 -17.68 -16.59
C CYS A 260 5.57 -17.09 -17.07
N TYR A 261 6.61 -17.27 -16.26
CA TYR A 261 7.93 -16.70 -16.47
C TYR A 261 9.00 -17.80 -16.46
N ARG A 262 10.00 -17.65 -17.32
CA ARG A 262 11.23 -18.47 -17.33
C ARG A 262 12.45 -17.57 -17.33
N VAL A 263 13.58 -18.04 -16.82
CA VAL A 263 14.83 -17.27 -16.83
C VAL A 263 15.55 -17.40 -18.18
N THR A 264 16.15 -16.30 -18.64
CA THR A 264 16.99 -16.28 -19.85
C THR A 264 18.35 -16.92 -19.57
N LEU A 265 18.96 -17.54 -20.59
CA LEU A 265 20.28 -18.16 -20.43
C LEU A 265 21.36 -17.11 -20.11
N GLU A 266 21.27 -15.93 -20.72
CA GLU A 266 22.21 -14.83 -20.52
C GLU A 266 22.29 -14.41 -19.06
N SER A 267 21.14 -14.31 -18.38
CA SER A 267 21.09 -13.95 -16.97
C SER A 267 21.85 -14.91 -16.06
N ILE A 268 21.89 -16.20 -16.41
CA ILE A 268 22.62 -17.23 -15.64
C ILE A 268 24.12 -17.15 -15.93
N LEU A 269 24.49 -16.84 -17.18
CA LEU A 269 25.88 -16.63 -17.57
C LEU A 269 26.49 -15.45 -16.79
N GLN A 270 25.76 -14.33 -16.71
CA GLN A 270 26.17 -13.13 -15.97
C GLN A 270 26.48 -13.40 -14.49
N MET A 271 25.74 -14.31 -13.83
CA MET A 271 26.00 -14.65 -12.43
C MET A 271 27.20 -15.57 -12.24
N ASN A 272 27.45 -16.50 -13.17
CA ASN A 272 28.57 -17.44 -13.05
C ASN A 272 29.95 -16.77 -13.21
N GLN A 273 30.01 -15.66 -13.95
CA GLN A 273 31.24 -14.89 -14.14
C GLN A 273 31.76 -14.23 -12.84
N GLY A 274 30.95 -14.12 -11.79
CA GLY A 274 31.33 -13.43 -10.55
C GLY A 274 32.17 -14.23 -9.55
N GLU A 275 32.09 -15.57 -9.54
CA GLU A 275 32.80 -16.41 -8.54
C GLU A 275 33.52 -17.64 -9.13
N GLY A 276 33.31 -17.97 -10.41
CA GLY A 276 33.69 -19.28 -10.96
C GLY A 276 34.66 -19.31 -12.13
N GLU A 277 35.00 -18.19 -12.78
CA GLU A 277 35.97 -18.21 -13.88
C GLU A 277 37.40 -18.00 -13.36
N PRO A 278 38.28 -19.02 -13.39
CA PRO A 278 39.70 -18.77 -13.25
C PRO A 278 40.16 -17.89 -14.43
N GLU A 279 41.03 -16.92 -14.18
CA GLU A 279 41.65 -16.02 -15.18
C GLU A 279 42.28 -16.76 -16.38
N ALA A 280 42.42 -18.09 -16.31
CA ALA A 280 42.82 -19.00 -17.37
C ALA A 280 41.62 -19.83 -17.88
N GLY A 281 40.71 -19.20 -18.62
CA GLY A 281 39.66 -19.90 -19.36
C GLY A 281 40.24 -20.70 -20.55
N ASN A 282 40.08 -22.02 -20.54
CA ASN A 282 40.56 -22.93 -21.59
C ASN A 282 39.62 -23.02 -22.82
N LYS A 283 39.12 -21.88 -23.32
CA LYS A 283 38.36 -21.82 -24.58
C LYS A 283 38.69 -20.54 -25.33
N ALA A 284 39.02 -20.67 -26.61
CA ALA A 284 39.01 -19.54 -27.51
C ALA A 284 37.57 -19.02 -27.58
N LEU A 285 37.37 -17.74 -27.28
CA LEU A 285 36.12 -17.04 -27.55
C LEU A 285 35.87 -17.09 -29.06
N GLU A 286 34.62 -17.32 -29.46
CA GLU A 286 34.28 -17.30 -30.89
C GLU A 286 34.38 -15.84 -31.38
N ASP A 287 35.01 -15.60 -32.53
CA ASP A 287 35.19 -14.24 -33.05
C ASP A 287 33.80 -13.59 -33.27
N GLU A 288 33.55 -12.44 -32.65
CA GLU A 288 32.26 -11.69 -32.71
C GLU A 288 31.04 -12.38 -32.06
N GLU A 289 31.14 -12.76 -30.78
CA GLU A 289 29.93 -13.09 -29.99
C GLU A 289 29.06 -11.83 -29.75
N GLU A 290 28.05 -11.64 -30.60
CA GLU A 290 27.11 -10.50 -30.57
C GLU A 290 26.33 -10.35 -29.24
N PHE A 291 26.30 -11.39 -28.41
CA PHE A 291 25.54 -11.47 -27.16
C PHE A 291 26.38 -11.26 -25.89
N SER A 292 27.68 -10.97 -25.98
CA SER A 292 28.55 -10.88 -24.80
C SER A 292 29.11 -9.47 -24.56
N ILE A 293 28.38 -8.64 -23.80
CA ILE A 293 28.84 -7.28 -23.43
C ILE A 293 29.99 -7.25 -22.41
N PHE A 294 30.28 -8.36 -21.73
CA PHE A 294 31.24 -8.41 -20.60
C PHE A 294 32.67 -8.77 -21.03
N ASN A 295 32.84 -9.30 -22.24
CA ASN A 295 34.14 -9.75 -22.75
C ASN A 295 34.91 -8.65 -23.49
N TYR A 296 34.36 -7.44 -23.57
CA TYR A 296 35.02 -6.30 -24.20
C TYR A 296 35.93 -5.57 -23.21
N PHE A 297 37.23 -5.67 -23.44
CA PHE A 297 38.25 -4.96 -22.67
C PHE A 297 38.82 -3.80 -23.50
N LYS A 298 38.83 -2.58 -22.93
CA LYS A 298 39.59 -1.48 -23.53
C LYS A 298 41.09 -1.72 -23.36
N MET A 299 41.85 -1.57 -24.43
CA MET A 299 43.31 -1.58 -24.37
C MET A 299 43.83 -0.18 -23.97
N PHE A 300 44.77 -0.10 -23.02
CA PHE A 300 45.57 1.12 -22.86
C PHE A 300 46.40 1.31 -24.13
N PRO A 301 46.41 2.49 -24.76
CA PRO A 301 46.83 2.63 -26.15
C PRO A 301 48.33 2.29 -26.31
N ALA A 302 48.61 1.14 -26.91
CA ALA A 302 49.83 0.97 -27.70
C ALA A 302 49.58 1.66 -29.03
N SER A 303 50.31 2.75 -29.24
CA SER A 303 50.28 3.59 -30.44
C SER A 303 50.14 2.79 -31.75
N LYS A 304 49.18 3.22 -32.59
CA LYS A 304 49.02 2.95 -34.03
C LYS A 304 48.43 1.60 -34.44
N HIS A 305 47.12 1.46 -34.35
CA HIS A 305 46.24 1.48 -35.53
C HIS A 305 44.79 1.19 -35.11
N ASP A 306 43.88 2.01 -35.61
CA ASP A 306 42.45 2.04 -35.29
C ASP A 306 41.78 0.67 -35.40
N LYS A 307 41.30 0.16 -34.28
CA LYS A 307 40.12 -0.72 -34.20
C LYS A 307 39.39 -0.38 -32.91
N GLU A 308 38.08 -0.16 -33.01
CA GLU A 308 37.09 0.09 -31.93
C GLU A 308 36.69 1.53 -31.60
N VAL A 309 37.32 2.58 -32.16
CA VAL A 309 36.87 3.99 -31.92
C VAL A 309 35.86 4.49 -32.97
N VAL A 310 35.37 3.63 -33.87
CA VAL A 310 34.54 4.04 -35.02
C VAL A 310 33.07 4.29 -34.64
N TYR A 311 32.62 3.97 -33.42
CA TYR A 311 31.18 3.91 -33.14
C TYR A 311 30.49 5.29 -33.09
N PHE A 312 31.23 6.38 -32.90
CA PHE A 312 30.71 7.75 -32.97
C PHE A 312 31.81 8.73 -33.38
N ASP A 313 32.43 8.54 -34.55
CA ASP A 313 33.12 9.68 -35.17
C ASP A 313 32.09 10.81 -35.32
N GLU A 314 32.42 11.95 -34.74
CA GLU A 314 31.50 13.03 -34.43
C GLU A 314 30.59 13.36 -35.61
N TRP A 315 29.27 13.33 -35.38
CA TRP A 315 28.31 14.00 -36.22
C TRP A 315 28.62 15.50 -36.19
N THR A 316 29.51 15.92 -37.07
CA THR A 316 29.68 17.31 -37.45
C THR A 316 28.46 17.71 -38.27
N ILE A 317 27.65 18.61 -37.71
CA ILE A 317 26.49 19.24 -38.34
C ILE A 317 26.94 20.01 -39.59
#